data_AF-A0A8T4QSC4-F1
#
_entry.id   AF-A0A8T4QSC4-F1
#
_cell.length_a   1.000
_cell.length_b   1.000
_cell.length_c   1.000
_cell.angle_alpha   90.00
_cell.angle_beta   90.00
_cell.angle_gamma   90.00
#
_symmetry.space_group_name_H-M   'P 1'
#
loop_
_entity.id
_entity.type
_entity.pdbx_description
1 polymer ?
#
loop_
_entity_poly.entity_id
_entity_poly.type
_entity_poly.pdbx_seq_one_letter_code
_entity_poly.pdbx_strand_id
1 'polypeptide(L)'
;MGRLQVQRDEKNEIIKQSDGYPLLKQKGVDMALGIDGAKLATTKQINRVILVAGDSDFVPAITAAKLDGVLVTLYYSPQGVIHDSLYESCDDRIEITEDILQKYKRERRIRK
;
A
#
# COMPACT_ATOMS: atom_id res chain seq x y z
N MET A 1 40.34 -9.23 1.78
CA MET A 1 39.09 -8.44 1.79
C MET A 1 38.41 -8.59 0.44
N GLY A 2 37.48 -9.55 0.31
CA GLY A 2 36.81 -9.85 -0.96
C GLY A 2 35.72 -8.82 -1.28
N ARG A 3 35.69 -8.32 -2.52
CA ARG A 3 34.59 -7.48 -3.02
C ARG A 3 33.31 -8.32 -3.08
N LEU A 4 32.26 -7.87 -2.39
CA LEU A 4 30.90 -8.42 -2.49
C LEU A 4 30.40 -8.26 -3.93
N GLN A 5 30.16 -9.38 -4.63
CA GLN A 5 29.49 -9.37 -5.93
C GLN A 5 27.98 -9.37 -5.71
N VAL A 6 27.36 -8.21 -5.92
CA VAL A 6 25.91 -8.04 -5.95
C VAL A 6 25.43 -8.36 -7.36
N GLN A 7 24.66 -9.44 -7.52
CA GLN A 7 23.97 -9.69 -8.79
C GLN A 7 22.74 -8.80 -8.87
N ARG A 8 22.57 -8.13 -10.01
CA ARG A 8 21.44 -7.25 -10.31
C ARG A 8 20.69 -7.78 -11.53
N ASP A 9 19.37 -7.66 -11.54
CA ASP A 9 18.56 -7.97 -12.72
C ASP A 9 18.56 -6.84 -13.76
N GLU A 10 17.86 -7.04 -14.86
CA GLU A 10 17.63 -6.06 -15.94
C GLU A 10 16.90 -4.78 -15.49
N LYS A 11 16.29 -4.79 -14.30
CA LYS A 11 15.66 -3.64 -13.64
C LYS A 11 16.53 -3.06 -12.51
N ASN A 12 17.80 -3.48 -12.44
CA ASN A 12 18.80 -3.05 -11.46
C ASN A 12 18.43 -3.39 -9.99
N GLU A 13 17.55 -4.38 -9.78
CA GLU A 13 17.18 -4.87 -8.45
C GLU A 13 18.21 -5.89 -7.94
N ILE A 14 18.54 -5.82 -6.64
CA ILE A 14 19.47 -6.75 -6.00
C ILE A 14 18.80 -8.12 -5.86
N ILE A 15 19.31 -9.13 -6.57
CA ILE A 15 18.68 -10.46 -6.60
C ILE A 15 19.31 -11.48 -5.64
N LYS A 16 20.50 -11.21 -5.07
CA LYS A 16 21.19 -12.14 -4.16
C LYS A 16 22.06 -11.42 -3.13
N GLN A 17 21.95 -11.84 -1.86
CA GLN A 17 22.95 -11.61 -0.81
C GLN A 17 23.75 -12.90 -0.62
N SER A 18 25.00 -12.82 -0.15
CA SER A 18 26.03 -13.88 -0.15
C SER A 18 25.70 -15.15 0.63
N ASP A 19 24.55 -15.19 1.31
CA ASP A 19 24.24 -16.11 2.39
C ASP A 19 23.32 -17.25 1.93
N GLY A 20 23.12 -17.42 0.62
CA GLY A 20 22.32 -18.52 0.04
C GLY A 20 20.81 -18.38 0.17
N TYR A 21 20.32 -17.36 0.87
CA TYR A 21 18.89 -17.06 0.96
C TYR A 21 18.45 -16.13 -0.18
N PRO A 22 17.44 -16.50 -0.98
CA PRO A 22 16.84 -15.55 -1.90
C PRO A 22 16.25 -14.39 -1.11
N LEU A 23 16.53 -13.16 -1.55
CA LEU A 23 15.74 -11.99 -1.17
C LEU A 23 14.36 -12.19 -1.81
N LEU A 24 13.49 -12.93 -1.11
CA LEU A 24 12.09 -13.03 -1.47
C LEU A 24 11.49 -11.63 -1.29
N LYS A 25 11.62 -10.80 -2.32
CA LYS A 25 10.87 -9.55 -2.44
C LYS A 25 9.40 -9.96 -2.37
N GLN A 26 8.75 -9.61 -1.26
CA GLN A 26 7.37 -9.97 -0.95
C GLN A 26 6.45 -9.26 -1.96
N LYS A 27 6.37 -9.79 -3.18
CA LYS A 27 5.49 -9.33 -4.25
C LYS A 27 4.10 -9.91 -4.00
N GLY A 28 3.07 -9.08 -4.15
CA GLY A 28 1.68 -9.51 -4.06
C GLY A 28 1.01 -9.35 -2.70
N VAL A 29 1.68 -8.73 -1.72
CA VAL A 29 1.01 -8.31 -0.46
C VAL A 29 -0.12 -7.32 -0.77
N ASP A 30 0.11 -6.37 -1.69
CA ASP A 30 -0.89 -5.38 -2.09
C ASP A 30 -2.11 -6.02 -2.75
N MET A 31 -1.87 -7.01 -3.62
CA MET A 31 -2.95 -7.81 -4.22
C MET A 31 -3.72 -8.62 -3.18
N ALA A 32 -3.04 -9.25 -2.21
CA ALA A 32 -3.70 -9.99 -1.14
C ALA A 32 -4.60 -9.09 -0.29
N LEU A 33 -4.11 -7.90 0.08
CA LEU A 33 -4.89 -6.88 0.78
C LEU A 33 -6.10 -6.42 -0.03
N GLY A 34 -5.93 -6.20 -1.32
CA GLY A 34 -7.03 -5.85 -2.23
C GLY A 34 -8.11 -6.93 -2.30
N ILE A 35 -7.71 -8.21 -2.42
CA ILE A 35 -8.63 -9.35 -2.46
C ILE A 35 -9.41 -9.48 -1.14
N ASP A 36 -8.75 -9.37 0.00
CA ASP A 36 -9.41 -9.46 1.30
C ASP A 36 -10.41 -8.32 1.50
N GLY A 37 -10.02 -7.09 1.14
CA GLY A 37 -10.91 -5.93 1.18
C GLY A 37 -12.15 -6.10 0.29
N ALA A 38 -11.96 -6.53 -0.96
CA ALA A 38 -13.04 -6.81 -1.89
C ALA A 38 -13.97 -7.92 -1.38
N LYS A 39 -13.41 -9.00 -0.83
CA LYS A 39 -14.19 -10.10 -0.24
C LYS A 39 -15.07 -9.62 0.92
N LEU A 40 -14.53 -8.80 1.81
CA LEU A 40 -15.30 -8.21 2.92
C LEU A 40 -16.43 -7.31 2.39
N ALA A 41 -16.18 -6.57 1.31
CA ALA A 41 -17.19 -5.75 0.66
C ALA A 41 -18.31 -6.59 0.03
N THR A 42 -17.98 -7.63 -0.76
CA THR A 42 -18.96 -8.51 -1.39
C THR A 42 -19.79 -9.29 -0.38
N THR A 43 -19.19 -9.70 0.73
CA THR A 43 -19.90 -10.37 1.83
C THR A 43 -20.67 -9.42 2.74
N LYS A 44 -20.72 -8.12 2.41
CA LYS A 44 -21.41 -7.05 3.14
C LYS A 44 -20.99 -6.93 4.61
N GLN A 45 -19.75 -7.31 4.93
CA GLN A 45 -19.20 -7.21 6.29
C GLN A 45 -18.71 -5.80 6.62
N ILE A 46 -18.45 -5.00 5.59
CA ILE A 46 -18.03 -3.61 5.70
C ILE A 46 -18.92 -2.72 4.84
N ASN A 47 -19.04 -1.47 5.22
CA ASN A 47 -19.74 -0.42 4.46
C ASN A 47 -18.78 0.67 3.95
N ARG A 48 -17.53 0.69 4.47
CA ARG A 48 -16.50 1.63 4.06
C ARG A 48 -15.11 0.99 4.13
N VAL A 49 -14.27 1.30 3.16
CA VAL A 49 -12.83 1.04 3.14
C VAL A 49 -12.10 2.36 3.28
N ILE A 50 -11.15 2.42 4.21
CA ILE A 50 -10.18 3.51 4.31
C ILE A 50 -8.86 2.98 3.74
N LEU A 51 -8.48 3.47 2.57
CA LEU A 51 -7.25 3.07 1.88
C LEU A 51 -6.18 4.13 2.09
N VAL A 52 -5.00 3.72 2.56
CA VAL A 52 -3.82 4.57 2.67
C VAL A 52 -2.76 4.00 1.75
N ALA A 53 -2.73 4.47 0.50
CA ALA A 53 -1.86 3.93 -0.55
C ALA A 53 -1.62 4.97 -1.65
N GLY A 54 -0.57 4.75 -2.45
CA GLY A 54 -0.30 5.52 -3.68
C GLY A 54 -0.29 4.67 -4.95
N ASP A 55 -0.49 3.35 -4.82
CA ASP A 55 -0.34 2.37 -5.90
C ASP A 55 -1.65 2.09 -6.65
N SER A 56 -1.61 2.08 -7.98
CA SER A 56 -2.76 1.78 -8.83
C SER A 56 -3.15 0.31 -8.85
N ASP A 57 -2.34 -0.59 -8.30
CA ASP A 57 -2.69 -2.01 -8.16
C ASP A 57 -3.96 -2.25 -7.32
N PHE A 58 -4.41 -1.27 -6.53
CA PHE A 58 -5.67 -1.35 -5.76
C PHE A 58 -6.93 -1.03 -6.58
N VAL A 59 -6.82 -0.44 -7.78
CA VAL A 59 -7.98 -0.02 -8.59
C VAL A 59 -9.00 -1.14 -8.82
N PRO A 60 -8.60 -2.39 -9.15
CA PRO A 60 -9.56 -3.50 -9.29
C PRO A 60 -10.33 -3.80 -8.01
N ALA A 61 -9.64 -3.78 -6.85
CA ALA A 61 -10.26 -4.03 -5.55
C ALA A 61 -11.25 -2.92 -5.16
N ILE A 62 -10.88 -1.66 -5.41
CA ILE A 62 -11.74 -0.49 -5.18
C ILE A 62 -13.00 -0.60 -6.03
N THR A 63 -12.84 -0.91 -7.31
CA THR A 63 -13.96 -1.07 -8.25
C THR A 63 -14.91 -2.16 -7.77
N ALA A 64 -14.38 -3.32 -7.35
CA ALA A 64 -15.19 -4.42 -6.82
C ALA A 64 -15.96 -4.01 -5.56
N ALA A 65 -15.29 -3.35 -4.61
CA ALA A 65 -15.93 -2.88 -3.38
C ALA A 65 -17.06 -1.88 -3.66
N LYS A 66 -16.84 -0.95 -4.58
CA LYS A 66 -17.84 0.06 -4.97
C LYS A 66 -19.06 -0.53 -5.68
N LEU A 67 -18.86 -1.53 -6.55
CA LEU A 67 -19.97 -2.27 -7.16
C LEU A 67 -20.88 -2.93 -6.10
N ASP A 68 -20.30 -3.29 -4.97
CA ASP A 68 -20.99 -3.83 -3.82
C ASP A 68 -21.56 -2.77 -2.86
N GLY A 69 -21.53 -1.49 -3.22
CA GLY A 69 -22.08 -0.38 -2.43
C GLY A 69 -21.22 0.01 -1.23
N VAL A 70 -19.96 -0.41 -1.18
CA VAL A 70 -18.99 0.00 -0.15
C VAL A 70 -18.31 1.29 -0.56
N LEU A 71 -18.28 2.26 0.34
CA LEU A 71 -17.63 3.56 0.12
C LEU A 71 -16.11 3.42 0.28
N VAL A 72 -15.34 3.99 -0.63
CA VAL A 72 -13.88 3.96 -0.57
C VAL A 72 -13.33 5.36 -0.37
N THR A 73 -12.60 5.56 0.73
CA THR A 73 -11.90 6.82 1.03
C THR A 73 -10.41 6.62 0.92
N LEU A 74 -9.77 7.41 0.06
CA LEU A 74 -8.32 7.44 -0.08
C LEU A 74 -7.71 8.47 0.85
N TYR A 75 -6.79 8.03 1.70
CA TYR A 75 -5.89 8.91 2.45
C TYR A 75 -4.55 8.96 1.73
N TYR A 76 -4.11 10.15 1.35
CA TYR A 76 -2.92 10.32 0.51
C TYR A 76 -2.02 11.44 1.01
N SER A 77 -0.71 11.34 0.74
CA SER A 77 0.23 12.44 1.00
C SER A 77 0.32 13.34 -0.23
N PRO A 78 0.24 14.67 -0.07
CA PRO A 78 0.37 15.62 -1.19
C PRO A 78 1.79 15.66 -1.77
N GLN A 79 2.80 15.25 -0.99
CA GLN A 79 4.18 15.09 -1.48
C GLN A 79 4.43 13.69 -2.08
N GLY A 80 3.46 12.78 -1.96
CA GLY A 80 3.56 11.41 -2.46
C GLY A 80 3.23 11.32 -3.95
N VAL A 81 3.83 10.35 -4.63
CA VAL A 81 3.39 9.96 -5.97
C VAL A 81 2.11 9.14 -5.82
N ILE A 82 1.03 9.63 -6.41
CA ILE A 82 -0.26 8.94 -6.46
C ILE A 82 -0.60 8.76 -7.91
N HIS A 83 -1.00 7.55 -8.27
CA HIS A 83 -1.45 7.27 -9.62
C HIS A 83 -2.84 7.87 -9.86
N ASP A 84 -3.04 8.60 -10.96
CA ASP A 84 -4.30 9.30 -11.26
C ASP A 84 -5.50 8.35 -11.25
N SER A 85 -5.36 7.15 -11.82
CA SER A 85 -6.43 6.14 -11.82
C SER A 85 -6.83 5.69 -10.41
N LEU A 86 -5.87 5.59 -9.47
CA LEU A 86 -6.17 5.29 -8.07
C LEU A 86 -6.98 6.43 -7.47
N TYR A 87 -6.50 7.66 -7.66
CA TYR A 87 -7.16 8.86 -7.16
C TYR A 87 -8.60 8.89 -7.64
N GLU A 88 -8.82 8.87 -8.95
CA GLU A 88 -10.14 8.92 -9.60
C GLU A 88 -11.09 7.82 -9.17
N SER A 89 -10.61 6.59 -8.95
CA SER A 89 -11.46 5.45 -8.60
C SER A 89 -12.17 5.56 -7.24
N CYS A 90 -11.63 6.34 -6.30
CA CYS A 90 -12.14 6.46 -4.93
C CYS A 90 -13.36 7.39 -4.83
N ASP A 91 -14.18 7.27 -3.79
CA ASP A 91 -15.33 8.15 -3.57
C ASP A 91 -14.88 9.46 -2.90
N ASP A 92 -14.19 9.34 -1.77
CA ASP A 92 -13.66 10.46 -1.01
C ASP A 92 -12.13 10.44 -1.07
N ARG A 93 -11.49 11.61 -0.99
CA ARG A 93 -10.04 11.72 -0.76
C ARG A 93 -9.74 12.68 0.38
N ILE A 94 -8.84 12.27 1.25
CA ILE A 94 -8.39 13.05 2.42
C ILE A 94 -6.88 13.16 2.34
N GLU A 95 -6.40 14.40 2.31
CA GLU A 95 -4.99 14.69 2.35
C GLU A 95 -4.44 14.47 3.78
N ILE A 96 -3.37 13.69 3.89
CA ILE A 96 -2.61 13.50 5.11
C ILE A 96 -1.68 14.70 5.26
N THR A 97 -2.18 15.74 5.92
CA THR A 97 -1.41 16.95 6.19
C THR A 97 -0.45 16.78 7.36
N GLU A 98 0.55 17.66 7.42
CA GLU A 98 1.50 17.72 8.54
C GLU A 98 0.80 17.92 9.89
N ASP A 99 -0.28 18.72 9.93
CA ASP A 99 -1.07 18.95 11.14
C ASP A 99 -1.66 17.65 11.70
N ILE A 100 -2.18 16.78 10.81
CA ILE A 100 -2.70 15.46 11.21
C ILE A 100 -1.56 14.61 11.75
N LEU A 101 -0.42 14.57 11.07
CA LEU A 101 0.74 13.78 11.51
C LEU A 101 1.25 14.22 12.88
N GLN A 102 1.37 15.53 13.11
CA GLN A 102 1.82 16.08 14.39
C GLN A 102 0.82 15.81 15.51
N LYS A 103 -0.48 15.97 15.25
CA LYS A 103 -1.54 15.69 16.22
C LYS A 103 -1.51 14.25 16.74
N TYR A 104 -1.18 13.29 15.87
CA TYR A 104 -1.16 11.86 16.22
C TYR A 104 0.25 11.29 16.43
N LYS A 105 1.28 12.14 16.45
CA LYS A 105 2.66 11.73 16.68
C LYS A 105 2.81 11.17 18.10
N ARG A 106 3.02 9.87 18.21
CA ARG A 106 3.29 9.20 19.48
C ARG A 106 4.77 9.31 19.82
N GLU A 107 5.10 9.88 20.97
CA GLU A 107 6.46 9.80 21.50
C GLU A 107 6.85 8.33 21.68
N ARG A 108 7.93 7.90 21.02
CA ARG A 108 8.45 6.54 21.18
C ARG A 108 8.92 6.35 22.62
N ARG A 109 8.09 5.72 23.45
CA ARG A 109 8.56 5.09 24.70
C ARG A 109 9.45 3.92 24.31
N ILE A 110 10.76 4.14 24.29
CA ILE A 110 11.73 3.05 24.29
C ILE A 110 11.52 2.30 25.60
N ARG A 111 10.94 1.09 25.52
CA ARG A 111 10.93 0.16 26.65
C ARG A 111 12.39 -0.28 26.84
N LYS A 112 12.98 0.11 27.98
CA LYS A 112 14.26 -0.43 28.47
C LYS A 112 14.12 -1.91 28.79
#